data_AF-A0ABD4UPP5-F1
#
_entry.id   AF-A0ABD4UPP5-F1
#
_cell.length_a   1.000
_cell.length_b   1.000
_cell.length_c   1.000
_cell.angle_alpha   90.00
_cell.angle_beta   90.00
_cell.angle_gamma   90.00
#
_symmetry.space_group_name_H-M   'P 1'
#
loop_
_entity.id
_entity.type
_entity.pdbx_description
1 polymer ?
#
loop_
_entity_poly.entity_id
_entity_poly.type
_entity_poly.pdbx_seq_one_letter_code
_entity_poly.pdbx_strand_id
1 'polypeptide(L)'
;MTTENSRANALTDELMAISQLAHAGRAIGGDQHMRATLDDVADKLMKLATTTHAASSAERPAAAPGGYCERAGGCVCGGDLPRVREGCSEWVKSEATPAPIWRCFHCDEVFADVESATLHFGRSERQSPACGIDIAEYRAMERRMAAYNEEDSELHRTIYGMQAQHQADLRREEEKGYARGLADGMKGTVNAESGRVKNG
;
A
#
# COMPACT_ATOMS: atom_id res chain seq x y z
N MET A 1 -9.25 25.27 25.13
CA MET A 1 -8.20 24.22 25.21
C MET A 1 -8.75 22.78 25.25
N THR A 2 -10.04 22.51 25.03
CA THR A 2 -10.61 21.14 25.15
C THR A 2 -10.98 20.46 23.82
N THR A 3 -11.07 21.20 22.72
CA THR A 3 -11.55 20.69 21.41
C THR A 3 -10.47 19.96 20.60
N GLU A 4 -9.22 20.41 20.66
CA GLU A 4 -8.09 19.76 19.95
C GLU A 4 -7.71 18.42 20.58
N ASN A 5 -7.65 18.33 21.91
CA ASN A 5 -7.38 17.07 22.60
C ASN A 5 -8.50 16.04 22.36
N SER A 6 -9.75 16.46 22.27
CA SER A 6 -10.86 15.55 21.96
C SER A 6 -10.80 15.00 20.52
N ARG A 7 -10.25 15.78 19.58
CA ARG A 7 -10.08 15.35 18.17
C ARG A 7 -8.87 14.44 18.00
N ALA A 8 -7.76 14.75 18.66
CA ALA A 8 -6.57 13.90 18.67
C ALA A 8 -6.91 12.50 19.20
N ASN A 9 -7.69 12.43 20.28
CA ASN A 9 -8.13 11.16 20.86
C ASN A 9 -9.01 10.33 19.90
N ALA A 10 -9.95 10.98 19.19
CA ALA A 10 -10.80 10.31 18.20
C ALA A 10 -10.01 9.73 17.00
N LEU A 11 -8.96 10.42 16.57
CA LEU A 11 -8.05 9.95 15.52
C LEU A 11 -7.26 8.70 15.95
N THR A 12 -6.77 8.68 17.19
CA THR A 12 -6.10 7.49 17.75
C THR A 12 -7.05 6.30 17.89
N ASP A 13 -8.30 6.53 18.28
CA ASP A 13 -9.30 5.45 18.40
C ASP A 13 -9.65 4.83 17.04
N GLU A 14 -9.77 5.64 15.98
CA GLU A 14 -9.97 5.11 14.62
C GLU A 14 -8.76 4.33 14.09
N LEU A 15 -7.54 4.82 14.32
CA LEU A 15 -6.32 4.12 13.91
C LEU A 15 -6.17 2.77 14.63
N MET A 16 -6.54 2.71 15.91
CA MET A 16 -6.59 1.45 16.66
C MET A 16 -7.62 0.49 16.09
N ALA A 17 -8.80 0.96 15.69
CA ALA A 17 -9.84 0.13 15.07
C ALA A 17 -9.38 -0.47 13.71
N ILE A 18 -8.67 0.32 12.89
CA ILE A 18 -8.08 -0.14 11.62
C ILE A 18 -7.02 -1.23 11.87
N SER A 19 -6.16 -1.02 12.87
CA SER A 19 -5.14 -2.00 13.26
C SER A 19 -5.76 -3.33 13.71
N GLN A 20 -6.82 -3.29 14.53
CA GLN A 20 -7.52 -4.50 14.99
C GLN A 20 -8.16 -5.30 13.84
N LEU A 21 -8.74 -4.63 12.85
CA LEU A 21 -9.28 -5.26 11.64
C LEU A 21 -8.19 -5.95 10.81
N ALA A 22 -7.05 -5.29 10.61
CA ALA A 22 -5.91 -5.85 9.88
C ALA A 22 -5.30 -7.08 10.58
N HIS A 23 -5.37 -7.14 11.92
CA HIS A 23 -4.95 -8.30 12.70
C HIS A 23 -5.95 -9.46 12.65
N ALA A 24 -7.26 -9.17 12.69
CA ALA A 24 -8.31 -10.19 12.58
C ALA A 24 -8.28 -10.92 11.22
N GLY A 25 -8.02 -10.20 10.13
CA GLY A 25 -7.92 -10.80 8.78
C GLY A 25 -6.80 -11.84 8.63
N ARG A 26 -5.72 -11.73 9.42
CA ARG A 26 -4.62 -12.73 9.42
C ARG A 26 -4.99 -14.03 10.12
N ALA A 27 -5.97 -14.00 11.03
CA ALA A 27 -6.33 -15.16 11.86
C ALA A 27 -7.35 -16.11 11.19
N ILE A 28 -8.12 -15.64 10.19
CA ILE A 28 -9.28 -16.37 9.66
C ILE A 28 -8.98 -17.18 8.38
N GLY A 29 -7.77 -17.09 7.81
CA GLY A 29 -7.22 -18.15 6.93
C GLY A 29 -7.98 -18.46 5.64
N GLY A 30 -8.70 -17.50 5.03
CA GLY A 30 -9.40 -17.69 3.76
C GLY A 30 -9.23 -16.52 2.80
N ASP A 31 -8.87 -16.81 1.56
CA ASP A 31 -8.53 -15.85 0.50
C ASP A 31 -9.64 -14.82 0.19
N GLN A 32 -10.90 -15.23 0.30
CA GLN A 32 -12.06 -14.34 0.11
C GLN A 32 -12.29 -13.43 1.32
N HIS A 33 -12.04 -13.92 2.53
CA HIS A 33 -12.19 -13.14 3.76
C HIS A 33 -11.07 -12.09 3.88
N MET A 34 -9.87 -12.43 3.43
CA MET A 34 -8.74 -11.49 3.37
C MET A 34 -9.02 -10.34 2.41
N ARG A 35 -9.56 -10.61 1.21
CA ARG A 35 -9.95 -9.55 0.25
C ARG A 35 -11.01 -8.62 0.83
N ALA A 36 -12.08 -9.16 1.41
CA ALA A 36 -13.13 -8.34 2.03
C ALA A 36 -12.59 -7.48 3.20
N THR A 37 -11.64 -8.00 3.98
CA THR A 37 -11.02 -7.26 5.09
C THR A 37 -10.10 -6.15 4.56
N LEU A 38 -9.39 -6.39 3.46
CA LEU A 38 -8.53 -5.39 2.81
C LEU A 38 -9.36 -4.25 2.18
N ASP A 39 -10.50 -4.57 1.57
CA ASP A 39 -11.41 -3.56 1.01
C ASP A 39 -12.01 -2.67 2.12
N ASP A 40 -12.38 -3.23 3.27
CA ASP A 40 -12.90 -2.47 4.42
C ASP A 40 -11.82 -1.58 5.06
N VAL A 41 -10.57 -2.06 5.13
CA VAL A 41 -9.41 -1.27 5.56
C VAL A 41 -9.15 -0.11 4.59
N ALA A 42 -9.19 -0.37 3.28
CA ALA A 42 -8.99 0.66 2.26
C ALA A 42 -10.08 1.75 2.33
N ASP A 43 -11.35 1.37 2.48
CA ASP A 43 -12.47 2.32 2.60
C ASP A 43 -12.35 3.18 3.87
N LYS A 44 -11.95 2.59 5.01
CA LYS A 44 -11.70 3.34 6.26
C LYS A 44 -10.53 4.31 6.13
N LEU A 45 -9.43 3.91 5.48
CA LEU A 45 -8.29 4.79 5.24
C LEU A 45 -8.66 5.95 4.32
N MET A 46 -9.45 5.71 3.27
CA MET A 46 -9.94 6.76 2.38
C MET A 46 -10.87 7.74 3.11
N LYS A 47 -11.76 7.25 3.98
CA LYS A 47 -12.60 8.10 4.83
C LYS A 47 -11.76 8.96 5.78
N LEU A 48 -10.76 8.39 6.44
CA LEU A 48 -9.82 9.13 7.29
C LEU A 48 -9.06 10.23 6.52
N ALA A 49 -8.60 9.92 5.30
CA ALA A 49 -7.93 10.89 4.45
C ALA A 49 -8.87 12.04 4.04
N THR A 50 -10.12 11.75 3.68
CA THR A 50 -11.09 12.79 3.32
C THR A 50 -11.52 13.66 4.50
N THR A 51 -11.68 13.10 5.71
CA THR A 51 -12.05 13.87 6.90
C THR A 51 -10.92 14.77 7.37
N THR A 52 -9.67 14.30 7.31
CA THR A 52 -8.49 15.12 7.60
C THR A 52 -8.28 16.22 6.57
N HIS A 53 -8.52 15.96 5.29
CA HIS A 53 -8.42 16.98 4.24
C HIS A 53 -9.57 18.00 4.28
N ALA A 54 -10.78 17.58 4.61
CA ALA A 54 -11.93 18.47 4.83
C ALA A 54 -11.73 19.35 6.08
N ALA A 55 -11.13 18.82 7.15
CA ALA A 55 -10.74 19.60 8.33
C ALA A 55 -9.66 20.64 8.00
N SER A 56 -8.72 20.31 7.10
CA SER A 56 -7.70 21.24 6.60
C SER A 56 -8.28 22.36 5.70
N SER A 57 -9.34 22.09 4.92
CA SER A 57 -9.99 23.13 4.10
C SER A 57 -10.93 24.05 4.88
N ALA A 58 -11.53 23.58 5.98
CA ALA A 58 -12.43 24.38 6.82
C ALA A 58 -11.71 25.51 7.59
N GLU A 59 -10.38 25.46 7.68
CA GLU A 59 -9.53 26.49 8.29
C GLU A 59 -8.62 27.19 7.26
N ARG A 60 -9.08 27.34 6.01
CA ARG A 60 -8.57 28.43 5.19
C ARG A 60 -9.26 29.71 5.66
N PRO A 61 -8.60 30.62 6.41
CA PRO A 61 -9.16 31.95 6.60
C PRO A 61 -9.41 32.53 5.20
N ALA A 62 -10.61 33.09 5.00
CA ALA A 62 -10.92 33.87 3.81
C ALA A 62 -9.71 34.79 3.54
N ALA A 63 -9.17 34.75 2.32
CA ALA A 63 -7.98 35.51 1.96
C ALA A 63 -8.12 36.94 2.50
N ALA A 64 -7.39 37.24 3.56
CA ALA A 64 -7.39 38.57 4.14
C ALA A 64 -6.93 39.51 3.02
N PRO A 65 -7.58 40.67 2.81
CA PRO A 65 -7.11 41.63 1.83
C PRO A 65 -5.67 42.02 2.21
N GLY A 66 -4.71 41.48 1.46
CA GLY A 66 -3.30 41.67 1.71
C GLY A 66 -2.92 43.11 1.35
N GLY A 67 -2.93 44.00 2.35
CA GLY A 67 -2.23 45.27 2.25
C GLY A 67 -0.74 45.01 2.43
N TYR A 68 0.08 45.44 1.48
CA TYR A 68 1.54 45.41 1.62
C TYR A 68 2.07 46.84 1.80
N CYS A 69 3.07 47.01 2.66
CA CYS A 69 3.78 48.28 2.80
C CYS A 69 4.98 48.29 1.85
N GLU A 70 4.97 49.21 0.89
CA GLU A 70 6.12 49.48 0.04
C GLU A 70 7.20 50.21 0.83
N ARG A 71 8.47 49.86 0.61
CA ARG A 71 9.64 50.37 1.36
C ARG A 71 9.84 51.90 1.25
N ALA A 72 9.02 52.59 0.45
CA ALA A 72 9.05 54.04 0.22
C ALA A 72 8.02 54.82 1.07
N GLY A 73 7.48 54.25 2.15
CA GLY A 73 6.73 55.01 3.16
C GLY A 73 5.28 55.37 2.79
N GLY A 74 4.68 54.71 1.80
CA GLY A 74 3.25 54.81 1.49
C GLY A 74 2.50 53.56 1.95
N CYS A 75 1.55 53.71 2.87
CA CYS A 75 0.60 52.65 3.20
C CYS A 75 -0.59 52.79 2.23
N VAL A 76 -0.78 51.83 1.32
CA VAL A 76 -1.94 51.76 0.44
C VAL A 76 -2.91 50.73 1.00
N CYS A 77 -3.51 51.04 2.15
CA CYS A 77 -4.73 50.36 2.58
C CYS A 77 -5.92 51.11 1.95
N GLY A 78 -6.61 50.46 1.02
CA GLY A 78 -7.77 51.02 0.31
C GLY A 78 -9.03 51.13 1.18
N GLY A 79 -8.96 51.80 2.33
CA GLY A 79 -10.11 52.05 3.19
C GLY A 79 -9.87 53.17 4.19
N ASP A 80 -10.85 54.06 4.31
CA ASP A 80 -10.91 55.19 5.23
C ASP A 80 -10.79 54.76 6.71
N LEU A 81 -9.58 54.50 7.18
CA LEU A 81 -9.28 54.34 8.60
C LEU A 81 -8.52 55.57 9.11
N PRO A 82 -8.97 56.18 10.22
CA PRO A 82 -8.34 57.36 10.78
C PRO A 82 -6.91 57.05 11.20
N ARG A 83 -6.01 57.95 10.77
CA ARG A 83 -4.57 58.05 11.06
C ARG A 83 -4.09 57.19 12.24
N VAL A 84 -3.21 56.25 11.88
CA VAL A 84 -2.08 55.69 12.65
C VAL A 84 -2.10 56.06 14.13
N ARG A 85 -2.67 55.17 14.96
CA ARG A 85 -2.43 55.18 16.40
C ARG A 85 -1.24 54.26 16.68
N GLU A 86 -0.27 54.77 17.42
CA GLU A 86 0.92 54.07 17.93
C GLU A 86 0.52 52.66 18.44
N GLY A 87 0.99 51.61 17.77
CA GLY A 87 0.59 50.24 18.11
C GLY A 87 0.86 49.14 17.08
N CYS A 88 1.47 49.44 15.91
CA CYS A 88 1.82 48.41 14.92
C CYS A 88 3.20 47.76 15.13
N SER A 89 3.68 47.63 16.37
CA SER A 89 4.98 47.01 16.68
C SER A 89 4.94 45.49 16.78
N GLU A 90 3.76 44.86 16.71
CA GLU A 90 3.60 43.41 16.94
C GLU A 90 3.06 42.64 15.73
N TRP A 91 3.25 43.19 14.52
CA TRP A 91 3.08 42.39 13.31
C TRP A 91 4.37 41.59 13.09
N VAL A 92 4.41 40.38 13.64
CA VAL A 92 5.37 39.37 13.20
C VAL A 92 5.17 39.20 11.69
N LYS A 93 6.15 39.65 10.91
CA LYS A 93 6.30 39.23 9.52
C LYS A 93 6.43 37.71 9.54
N SER A 94 5.33 37.01 9.32
CA SER A 94 5.38 35.61 8.92
C SER A 94 5.91 35.59 7.48
N GLU A 95 7.24 35.66 7.35
CA GLU A 95 7.89 35.26 6.11
C GLU A 95 7.62 33.77 5.96
N ALA A 96 6.54 33.42 5.25
CA ALA A 96 6.35 32.06 4.79
C ALA A 96 7.57 31.72 3.94
N THR A 97 8.49 30.92 4.48
CA THR A 97 9.62 30.42 3.71
C THR A 97 9.05 29.74 2.47
N PRO A 98 9.39 30.19 1.25
CA PRO A 98 8.88 29.56 0.05
C PRO A 98 9.25 28.08 0.11
N ALA A 99 8.30 27.22 -0.27
CA ALA A 99 8.56 25.78 -0.34
C ALA A 99 9.84 25.56 -1.18
N PRO A 100 10.73 24.63 -0.75
CA PRO A 100 11.94 24.34 -1.50
C PRO A 100 11.58 23.92 -2.93
N ILE A 101 12.23 24.55 -3.90
CA ILE A 101 12.08 24.24 -5.33
C ILE A 101 13.34 23.51 -5.76
N TRP A 102 13.20 22.30 -6.29
CA TRP A 102 14.31 21.53 -6.85
C TRP A 102 14.37 21.69 -8.37
N ARG A 103 15.57 21.72 -8.94
CA ARG A 103 15.78 21.77 -10.39
C ARG A 103 16.77 20.69 -10.80
N CYS A 104 16.42 19.90 -11.81
CA CYS A 104 17.34 18.90 -12.36
C CYS A 104 18.42 19.57 -13.20
N PHE A 105 19.68 19.24 -12.95
CA PHE A 105 20.81 19.77 -13.71
C PHE A 105 20.89 19.23 -15.15
N HIS A 106 20.30 18.07 -15.44
CA HIS A 106 20.42 17.42 -16.74
C HIS A 106 19.34 17.86 -17.75
N CYS A 107 18.11 18.08 -17.27
CA CYS A 107 16.96 18.41 -18.12
C CYS A 107 16.27 19.73 -17.76
N ASP A 108 16.77 20.44 -16.74
CA ASP A 108 16.24 21.73 -16.28
C ASP A 108 14.78 21.71 -15.77
N GLU A 109 14.20 20.52 -15.59
CA GLU A 109 12.87 20.33 -15.02
C GLU A 109 12.83 20.78 -13.56
N VAL A 110 11.74 21.44 -13.17
CA VAL A 110 11.55 22.05 -11.86
C VAL A 110 10.47 21.31 -11.09
N PHE A 111 10.80 20.88 -9.87
CA PHE A 111 9.93 20.13 -8.97
C PHE A 111 9.58 20.99 -7.76
N ALA A 112 8.29 21.19 -7.53
CA ALA A 112 7.75 21.87 -6.36
C ALA A 112 7.33 20.89 -5.24
N ASP A 113 7.36 19.59 -5.53
CA ASP A 113 6.87 18.52 -4.67
C ASP A 113 7.94 17.44 -4.48
N VAL A 114 8.01 16.90 -3.25
CA VAL A 114 9.01 15.91 -2.84
C VAL A 114 8.82 14.58 -3.56
N GLU A 115 7.58 14.12 -3.78
CA GLU A 115 7.29 12.86 -4.44
C GLU A 115 7.73 12.92 -5.91
N SER A 116 7.43 14.03 -6.58
CA SER A 116 7.85 14.27 -7.96
C SER A 116 9.37 14.33 -8.10
N ALA A 117 10.05 15.05 -7.19
CA ALA A 117 11.51 15.08 -7.14
C ALA A 117 12.09 13.68 -6.87
N THR A 118 11.49 12.90 -5.97
CA THR A 118 11.93 11.55 -5.63
C THR A 118 11.78 10.59 -6.80
N LEU A 119 10.71 10.69 -7.59
CA LEU A 119 10.53 9.89 -8.80
C LEU A 119 11.61 10.20 -9.84
N HIS A 120 11.99 11.47 -9.96
CA HIS A 120 12.97 11.91 -10.95
C HIS A 120 14.42 11.63 -10.52
N PHE A 121 14.81 11.96 -9.29
CA PHE A 121 16.20 11.81 -8.80
C PHE A 121 16.47 10.44 -8.19
N GLY A 122 15.43 9.72 -7.77
CA GLY A 122 15.54 8.54 -6.93
C GLY A 122 15.46 8.87 -5.44
N ARG A 123 15.40 7.81 -4.62
CA ARG A 123 15.34 7.87 -3.15
C ARG A 123 16.72 7.99 -2.49
N SER A 124 17.80 7.85 -3.26
CA SER A 124 19.17 7.92 -2.75
C SER A 124 20.10 8.52 -3.78
N GLU A 125 21.18 9.14 -3.32
CA GLU A 125 22.21 9.80 -4.14
C GLU A 125 22.93 8.87 -5.12
N ARG A 126 22.79 7.54 -4.96
CA ARG A 126 23.42 6.54 -5.82
C ARG A 126 22.58 6.19 -7.04
N GLN A 127 21.34 6.65 -7.11
CA GLN A 127 20.46 6.37 -8.24
C GLN A 127 20.69 7.38 -9.35
N SER A 128 20.65 6.91 -10.58
CA SER A 128 20.68 7.78 -11.75
C SER A 128 19.33 8.47 -11.91
N PRO A 129 19.32 9.77 -12.26
CA PRO A 129 18.08 10.48 -12.49
C PRO A 129 17.36 9.93 -13.73
N ALA A 130 16.02 9.95 -13.70
CA ALA A 130 15.16 9.39 -14.74
C ALA A 130 15.44 9.98 -16.13
N CYS A 131 15.74 11.28 -16.22
CA CYS A 131 16.09 11.94 -17.48
C CYS A 131 17.40 11.46 -18.11
N GLY A 132 18.27 10.81 -17.35
CA GLY A 132 19.55 10.25 -17.83
C GLY A 132 19.42 8.82 -18.36
N ILE A 133 18.25 8.20 -18.23
CA ILE A 133 18.03 6.83 -18.69
C ILE A 133 17.92 6.83 -20.21
N ASP A 134 18.73 6.01 -20.87
CA ASP A 134 18.65 5.80 -22.30
C ASP A 134 17.33 5.10 -22.66
N ILE A 135 16.59 5.67 -23.61
CA ILE A 135 15.34 5.09 -24.11
C ILE A 135 15.55 3.69 -24.68
N ALA A 136 16.69 3.42 -25.33
CA ALA A 136 16.98 2.10 -25.88
C ALA A 136 17.14 1.05 -24.77
N GLU A 137 17.81 1.43 -23.67
CA GLU A 137 17.97 0.60 -22.48
C GLU A 137 16.63 0.38 -21.78
N TYR A 138 15.82 1.42 -21.63
CA TYR A 138 14.48 1.33 -21.06
C TYR A 138 13.60 0.34 -21.85
N ARG A 139 13.58 0.44 -23.19
CA ARG A 139 12.85 -0.51 -24.05
C ARG A 139 13.41 -1.93 -23.96
N ALA A 140 14.72 -2.10 -23.76
CA ALA A 140 15.33 -3.41 -23.55
C ALA A 140 14.94 -4.02 -22.18
N MET A 141 14.83 -3.19 -21.14
CA MET A 141 14.34 -3.60 -19.83
C MET A 141 12.87 -4.04 -19.91
N GLU A 142 11.99 -3.27 -20.58
CA GLU A 142 10.59 -3.64 -20.78
C GLU A 142 10.46 -5.02 -21.45
N ARG A 143 11.25 -5.28 -22.50
CA ARG A 143 11.25 -6.58 -23.20
C ARG A 143 11.69 -7.74 -22.29
N ARG A 144 12.73 -7.55 -21.49
CA ARG A 144 13.19 -8.58 -20.53
C ARG A 144 12.13 -8.87 -19.47
N MET A 145 11.51 -7.82 -18.93
CA MET A 145 10.46 -7.97 -17.93
C MET A 145 9.24 -8.72 -18.49
N ALA A 146 8.84 -8.40 -19.72
CA ALA A 146 7.77 -9.11 -20.42
C ALA A 146 8.11 -10.59 -20.63
N ALA A 147 9.32 -10.89 -21.12
CA ALA A 147 9.79 -12.26 -21.33
C ALA A 147 9.79 -13.08 -20.02
N TYR A 148 10.29 -12.52 -18.91
CA TYR A 148 10.26 -13.20 -17.62
C TYR A 148 8.83 -13.49 -17.14
N ASN A 149 7.91 -12.55 -17.31
CA ASN A 149 6.51 -12.77 -16.94
C ASN A 149 5.84 -13.85 -17.81
N GLU A 150 6.19 -13.92 -19.09
CA GLU A 150 5.71 -14.95 -20.01
C GLU A 150 6.31 -16.32 -19.68
N GLU A 151 7.62 -16.41 -19.45
CA GLU A 151 8.34 -17.64 -19.07
C GLU A 151 7.88 -18.16 -17.70
N ASP A 152 7.64 -17.29 -16.73
CA ASP A 152 7.06 -17.65 -15.43
C ASP A 152 5.72 -18.37 -15.63
N SER A 153 4.91 -17.94 -16.60
CA SER A 153 3.64 -18.61 -16.91
C SER A 153 3.85 -20.04 -17.41
N GLU A 154 4.93 -20.32 -18.14
CA GLU A 154 5.26 -21.65 -18.66
C GLU A 154 5.90 -22.54 -17.58
N LEU A 155 6.82 -21.99 -16.79
CA LEU A 155 7.42 -22.69 -15.66
C LEU A 155 6.34 -23.10 -14.65
N HIS A 156 5.43 -22.18 -14.30
CA HIS A 156 4.31 -22.47 -13.41
C HIS A 156 3.42 -23.58 -13.99
N ARG A 157 3.04 -23.49 -15.28
CA ARG A 157 2.26 -24.55 -15.96
C ARG A 157 2.94 -25.91 -15.88
N THR A 158 4.25 -25.95 -16.08
CA THR A 158 5.06 -27.18 -16.01
C THR A 158 5.08 -27.76 -14.60
N ILE A 159 5.34 -26.92 -13.59
CA ILE A 159 5.35 -27.33 -12.18
C ILE A 159 3.98 -27.89 -11.77
N TYR A 160 2.89 -27.20 -12.12
CA TYR A 160 1.54 -27.69 -11.84
C TYR A 160 1.24 -29.02 -12.55
N GLY A 161 1.72 -29.20 -13.78
CA GLY A 161 1.62 -30.46 -14.51
C GLY A 161 2.33 -31.61 -13.78
N MET A 162 3.58 -31.40 -13.34
CA MET A 162 4.35 -32.39 -12.59
C MET A 162 3.68 -32.74 -11.25
N GLN A 163 3.16 -31.74 -10.53
CA GLN A 163 2.43 -31.96 -9.28
C GLN A 163 1.16 -32.77 -9.49
N ALA A 164 0.36 -32.44 -10.50
CA ALA A 164 -0.87 -33.16 -10.83
C ALA A 164 -0.58 -34.63 -11.19
N GLN A 165 0.47 -34.87 -11.98
CA GLN A 165 0.90 -36.21 -12.34
C GLN A 165 1.37 -37.00 -11.11
N HIS A 166 2.20 -36.38 -10.26
CA HIS A 166 2.64 -37.00 -9.01
C HIS A 166 1.46 -37.40 -8.11
N GLN A 167 0.45 -36.54 -7.97
CA GLN A 167 -0.76 -36.84 -7.19
C GLN A 167 -1.62 -37.94 -7.82
N ALA A 168 -1.63 -38.05 -9.15
CA ALA A 168 -2.29 -39.17 -9.84
C ALA A 168 -1.54 -40.49 -9.60
N ASP A 169 -0.21 -40.46 -9.60
CA ASP A 169 0.62 -41.64 -9.38
C ASP A 169 0.52 -42.14 -7.94
N LEU A 170 0.53 -41.23 -6.96
CA LEU A 170 0.30 -41.58 -5.55
C LEU A 170 -1.04 -42.29 -5.35
N ARG A 171 -2.13 -41.73 -5.88
CA ARG A 171 -3.46 -42.36 -5.80
C ARG A 171 -3.48 -43.75 -6.45
N ARG A 172 -2.83 -43.91 -7.60
CA ARG A 172 -2.76 -45.21 -8.29
C ARG A 172 -2.03 -46.26 -7.44
N GLU A 173 -0.95 -45.87 -6.77
CA GLU A 173 -0.21 -46.79 -5.89
C GLU A 173 -0.98 -47.09 -4.59
N GLU A 174 -1.70 -46.12 -4.04
CA GLU A 174 -2.62 -46.32 -2.92
C GLU A 174 -3.73 -47.32 -3.27
N GLU A 175 -4.39 -47.15 -4.43
CA GLU A 175 -5.43 -48.06 -4.93
C GLU A 175 -4.90 -49.49 -5.12
N LYS A 176 -3.69 -49.64 -5.68
CA LYS A 176 -3.02 -50.94 -5.80
C LYS A 176 -2.75 -51.55 -4.42
N GLY A 177 -2.30 -50.74 -3.47
CA GLY A 177 -2.08 -51.17 -2.08
C GLY A 177 -3.36 -51.63 -1.41
N TYR A 178 -4.44 -50.86 -1.56
CA TYR A 178 -5.75 -51.17 -1.01
C TYR A 178 -6.31 -52.47 -1.59
N ALA A 179 -6.23 -52.67 -2.91
CA ALA A 179 -6.66 -53.90 -3.57
C ALA A 179 -5.89 -55.14 -3.07
N ARG A 180 -4.58 -55.02 -2.87
CA ARG A 180 -3.77 -56.09 -2.25
C ARG A 180 -4.23 -56.38 -0.82
N GLY A 181 -4.43 -55.35 -0.02
CA GLY A 181 -4.90 -55.49 1.36
C GLY A 181 -6.26 -56.20 1.48
N LEU A 182 -7.21 -55.90 0.60
CA LEU A 182 -8.50 -56.60 0.54
C LEU A 182 -8.33 -58.09 0.19
N ALA A 183 -7.48 -58.41 -0.79
CA ALA A 183 -7.25 -59.79 -1.19
C ALA A 183 -6.59 -60.62 -0.07
N ASP A 184 -5.62 -60.04 0.63
CA ASP A 184 -4.96 -60.71 1.76
C ASP A 184 -5.91 -60.86 2.96
N GLY A 185 -6.75 -59.85 3.21
CA GLY A 185 -7.82 -59.91 4.20
C GLY A 185 -8.81 -61.06 3.94
N MET A 186 -9.27 -61.23 2.69
CA MET A 186 -10.15 -62.34 2.31
C MET A 186 -9.47 -63.71 2.48
N LYS A 187 -8.19 -63.84 2.12
CA LYS A 187 -7.44 -65.09 2.35
C LYS A 187 -7.28 -65.39 3.85
N GLY A 188 -7.04 -64.35 4.65
CA GLY A 188 -6.92 -64.46 6.11
C GLY A 188 -8.19 -64.97 6.78
N THR A 189 -9.37 -64.47 6.37
CA THR A 189 -10.66 -64.92 6.93
C THR A 189 -11.00 -66.36 6.54
N VAL A 190 -10.78 -66.75 5.28
CA VAL A 190 -11.02 -68.12 4.81
C VAL A 190 -10.13 -69.14 5.53
N ASN A 191 -8.87 -68.78 5.80
CA ASN A 191 -7.95 -69.61 6.56
C ASN A 191 -8.34 -69.69 8.05
N ALA A 192 -8.83 -68.60 8.64
CA ALA A 192 -9.29 -68.57 10.03
C ALA A 192 -10.57 -69.40 10.26
N GLU A 193 -11.53 -69.37 9.31
CA GLU A 193 -12.72 -70.23 9.35
C GLU A 193 -12.36 -71.71 9.16
N SER A 194 -11.46 -72.03 8.22
CA SER A 194 -11.01 -73.42 7.99
C SER A 194 -10.24 -74.01 9.18
N GLY A 195 -9.56 -73.19 9.97
CA GLY A 195 -8.90 -73.61 11.21
C GLY A 195 -9.87 -73.87 12.37
N ARG A 196 -11.03 -73.19 12.40
CA ARG A 196 -12.04 -73.34 13.45
C ARG A 196 -12.83 -74.65 13.34
N VAL A 197 -13.10 -75.12 12.12
CA VAL A 197 -13.84 -76.37 11.85
C VAL A 197 -13.04 -77.62 12.21
N LYS A 198 -11.70 -77.54 12.33
CA LYS A 198 -10.84 -78.69 12.61
C LYS A 198 -10.61 -78.95 14.11
N ASN A 199 -11.07 -78.06 14.98
CA ASN A 199 -10.84 -78.11 16.44
C ASN A 199 -12.14 -78.28 17.27
N GLY A 200 -13.26 -78.62 16.64
CA GLY A 200 -14.53 -78.97 17.31
C GLY A 200 -14.89 -80.42 17.03
#